data_AF-A0A2E7KRA0-F1
#
_entry.id   AF-A0A2E7KRA0-F1
#
_cell.length_a   1.000
_cell.length_b   1.000
_cell.length_c   1.000
_cell.angle_alpha   90.00
_cell.angle_beta   90.00
_cell.angle_gamma   90.00
#
_symmetry.space_group_name_H-M   'P 1'
#
loop_
_entity.id
_entity.type
_entity.pdbx_description
1 polymer ?
#
loop_
_entity_poly.entity_id
_entity_poly.type
_entity_poly.pdbx_seq_one_letter_code
_entity_poly.pdbx_strand_id
1 'polypeptide(L)'
;MPAYGSENRICILDEPSEGLDEKSVQTLVEHISSLRARGSAFLIATHDQRLHQCATHLFNLEEGVSKATPNTCSEEVPLQPNTTPRVAFSKWSAKLDQRTMWPILSRGVPLIASCLVLYAMLGDSFGSLILIPAFLVSIPPLSSLHHAKDARSGDWWLAMGGRLFAVDPVSVILIGVTPLLTVSIFAVSEQEALRTLDWLIVGFPFIGIYLASGAIHELANKMPRAQAQFIPLLTLVLIWPFLIASDAVELCFNDGLCEDFTMGILIATILPLTIAFGLPILHPRTASN
;
A
#
# COMPACT_ATOMS: atom_id res chain seq x y z
N MET A 1 3.92 18.74 -5.00
CA MET A 1 3.27 19.88 -5.70
C MET A 1 3.58 19.78 -7.18
N PRO A 2 2.63 19.99 -8.09
CA PRO A 2 2.89 20.10 -9.54
C PRO A 2 3.87 21.23 -9.90
N ALA A 3 4.22 22.10 -8.94
CA ALA A 3 5.27 23.10 -9.01
C ALA A 3 6.72 22.53 -9.06
N TYR A 4 6.93 21.25 -8.72
CA TYR A 4 8.26 20.61 -8.84
C TYR A 4 8.57 20.09 -10.26
N GLY A 5 7.74 20.43 -11.25
CA GLY A 5 8.05 20.17 -12.65
C GLY A 5 9.25 21.00 -13.13
N SER A 6 9.78 20.65 -14.30
CA SER A 6 10.89 21.38 -14.94
C SER A 6 10.51 22.79 -15.41
N GLU A 7 9.23 23.07 -15.55
CA GLU A 7 8.71 24.34 -16.04
C GLU A 7 8.32 25.26 -14.88
N ASN A 8 8.64 26.55 -15.02
CA ASN A 8 8.18 27.58 -14.11
C ASN A 8 6.66 27.69 -14.19
N ARG A 9 5.99 27.64 -13.03
CA ARG A 9 4.53 27.64 -12.93
C ARG A 9 4.06 28.72 -11.97
N ILE A 10 2.83 29.19 -12.22
CA ILE A 10 2.08 29.99 -11.26
C ILE A 10 1.17 29.03 -10.48
N CYS A 11 1.32 29.00 -9.16
CA CYS A 11 0.50 28.19 -8.27
C CYS A 11 -0.40 29.08 -7.43
N ILE A 12 -1.69 28.76 -7.40
CA ILE A 12 -2.68 29.43 -6.56
C ILE A 12 -3.01 28.47 -5.41
N LEU A 13 -2.81 28.92 -4.18
CA LEU A 13 -3.07 28.16 -2.97
C LEU A 13 -4.15 28.90 -2.16
N ASP A 14 -5.24 28.20 -1.88
CA ASP A 14 -6.31 28.69 -1.02
C ASP A 14 -6.20 28.00 0.33
N GLU A 15 -6.00 28.78 1.39
CA GLU A 15 -5.79 28.39 2.78
C GLU A 15 -4.90 27.14 3.01
N PRO A 16 -3.63 27.15 2.54
CA PRO A 16 -2.80 25.94 2.55
C PRO A 16 -2.29 25.53 3.94
N SER A 17 -2.48 26.35 4.97
CA SER A 17 -2.10 26.11 6.37
C SER A 17 -3.16 25.35 7.18
N GLU A 18 -4.38 25.22 6.68
CA GLU A 18 -5.47 24.59 7.43
C GLU A 18 -5.16 23.12 7.77
N GLY A 19 -5.34 22.75 9.04
CA GLY A 19 -5.09 21.38 9.51
C GLY A 19 -3.61 20.99 9.65
N LEU A 20 -2.67 21.92 9.43
CA LEU A 20 -1.23 21.68 9.62
C LEU A 20 -0.77 22.08 11.03
N ASP A 21 0.09 21.26 11.63
CA ASP A 21 0.83 21.61 12.84
C ASP A 21 1.99 22.57 12.51
N GLU A 22 2.51 23.27 13.52
CA GLU A 22 3.55 24.29 13.37
C GLU A 22 4.75 23.82 12.53
N LYS A 23 5.19 22.57 12.77
CA LYS A 23 6.30 21.97 12.03
C LYS A 23 5.97 21.74 10.55
N SER A 24 4.73 21.36 10.24
CA SER A 24 4.29 21.18 8.86
C SER A 24 4.12 22.51 8.13
N VAL A 25 3.66 23.56 8.83
CA VAL A 25 3.62 24.92 8.28
C VAL A 25 5.02 25.43 7.97
N GLN A 26 5.98 25.25 8.87
CA GLN A 26 7.38 25.58 8.61
C GLN A 26 7.94 24.84 7.38
N THR A 27 7.63 23.54 7.26
CA THR A 27 8.02 22.73 6.10
C THR A 27 7.39 23.26 4.80
N LEU A 28 6.13 23.70 4.85
CA LEU A 28 5.42 24.31 3.72
C LEU A 28 6.08 25.63 3.30
N VAL A 29 6.40 26.51 4.25
CA VAL A 29 7.11 27.78 4.04
C VAL A 29 8.46 27.55 3.36
N GLU A 30 9.22 26.56 3.81
CA GLU A 30 10.50 26.16 3.21
C GLU A 30 10.33 25.66 1.77
N HIS A 31 9.33 24.82 1.51
CA HIS A 31 9.04 24.32 0.16
C HIS A 31 8.62 25.45 -0.80
N ILE A 32 7.75 26.36 -0.37
CA ILE A 32 7.32 27.52 -1.17
C ILE A 32 8.53 28.41 -1.48
N SER A 33 9.37 28.69 -0.48
CA SER A 33 10.58 29.51 -0.64
C SER A 33 11.57 28.87 -1.64
N SER A 34 11.76 27.55 -1.55
CA SER A 34 12.58 26.78 -2.49
C SER A 34 12.05 26.86 -3.92
N LEU A 35 10.75 26.64 -4.11
CA LEU A 35 10.12 26.66 -5.43
C LEU A 35 10.12 28.06 -6.04
N ARG A 36 9.96 29.10 -5.21
CA ARG A 36 10.14 30.50 -5.61
C ARG A 36 11.56 30.76 -6.11
N ALA A 37 12.57 30.30 -5.38
CA ALA A 37 13.98 30.45 -5.78
C ALA A 37 14.29 29.74 -7.12
N ARG A 38 13.53 28.69 -7.49
CA ARG A 38 13.61 28.02 -8.79
C ARG A 38 12.89 28.77 -9.94
N GLY A 39 12.15 29.84 -9.64
CA GLY A 39 11.43 30.65 -10.63
C GLY A 39 9.92 30.41 -10.71
N SER A 40 9.34 29.61 -9.80
CA SER A 40 7.88 29.48 -9.70
C SER A 40 7.26 30.66 -8.94
N ALA A 41 6.04 31.06 -9.31
CA ALA A 41 5.29 32.11 -8.62
C ALA A 41 4.15 31.50 -7.80
N PHE A 42 3.87 32.06 -6.64
CA PHE A 42 2.79 31.62 -5.75
C PHE A 42 1.86 32.78 -5.44
N LEU A 43 0.56 32.55 -5.58
CA LEU A 43 -0.51 33.39 -5.05
C LEU A 43 -1.18 32.61 -3.92
N ILE A 44 -1.11 33.14 -2.69
CA ILE A 44 -1.61 32.45 -1.51
C ILE A 44 -2.71 33.31 -0.89
N ALA A 45 -3.92 32.76 -0.78
CA ALA A 45 -4.98 33.31 0.05
C ALA A 45 -4.90 32.62 1.41
N THR A 46 -4.62 33.38 2.47
CA THR A 46 -4.59 32.85 3.83
C THR A 46 -4.83 33.94 4.87
N HIS A 47 -5.37 33.55 6.02
CA HIS A 47 -5.43 34.38 7.22
C HIS A 47 -4.30 34.06 8.22
N ASP A 48 -3.48 33.04 7.95
CA ASP A 48 -2.41 32.58 8.83
C ASP A 48 -1.14 33.41 8.68
N GLN A 49 -0.81 34.16 9.73
CA GLN A 49 0.38 35.01 9.78
C GLN A 49 1.69 34.23 9.67
N ARG A 50 1.70 32.93 9.97
CA ARG A 50 2.90 32.09 9.83
C ARG A 50 3.38 32.01 8.39
N LEU A 51 2.46 32.04 7.42
CA LEU A 51 2.78 32.03 6.00
C LEU A 51 3.27 33.38 5.47
N HIS A 52 3.03 34.48 6.18
CA HIS A 52 3.49 35.81 5.76
C HIS A 52 5.03 35.88 5.64
N GLN A 53 5.75 35.01 6.36
CA GLN A 53 7.22 35.01 6.41
C GLN A 53 7.88 34.72 5.05
N CYS A 54 7.23 33.94 4.17
CA CYS A 54 7.74 33.68 2.82
C CYS A 54 7.25 34.68 1.75
N ALA A 55 6.32 35.57 2.08
CA ALA A 55 5.69 36.47 1.13
C ALA A 55 6.63 37.61 0.70
N THR A 56 6.68 37.88 -0.60
CA THR A 56 7.36 39.05 -1.18
C THR A 56 6.43 40.27 -1.26
N HIS A 57 5.13 40.03 -1.41
CA HIS A 57 4.09 41.04 -1.44
C HIS A 57 2.91 40.54 -0.60
N LEU A 58 2.38 41.41 0.26
CA LEU A 58 1.17 41.15 1.03
C LEU A 58 0.07 42.09 0.54
N PHE A 59 -1.07 41.50 0.20
CA PHE A 59 -2.26 42.22 -0.23
C PHE A 59 -3.31 42.07 0.86
N ASN A 60 -3.55 43.13 1.63
CA ASN A 60 -4.66 43.18 2.57
C ASN A 60 -5.88 43.76 1.85
N LEU A 61 -7.02 43.06 1.88
CA LEU A 61 -8.26 43.50 1.23
C LEU A 61 -8.79 44.81 1.83
N GLU A 62 -8.53 45.05 3.12
CA GLU A 62 -9.01 46.26 3.81
C GLU A 62 -8.00 47.41 3.77
N GLU A 63 -6.70 47.12 3.88
CA GLU A 63 -5.64 48.12 4.06
C GLU A 63 -4.78 48.35 2.81
N GLY A 64 -5.06 47.65 1.71
CA GLY A 64 -4.32 47.77 0.45
C GLY A 64 -3.02 46.97 0.39
N VAL A 65 -2.10 47.38 -0.50
CA VAL A 65 -0.87 46.63 -0.80
C VAL A 65 0.26 47.06 0.13
N SER A 66 0.85 46.12 0.85
CA SER A 66 2.09 46.32 1.59
C SER A 66 3.24 45.50 0.98
N LYS A 67 4.40 46.15 0.78
CA LYS A 67 5.62 45.41 0.43
C LYS A 67 6.15 44.76 1.70
N ALA A 68 6.19 43.43 1.70
CA ALA A 68 6.80 42.65 2.77
C ALA A 68 8.23 42.29 2.36
N THR A 69 9.19 42.51 3.26
CA THR A 69 10.50 41.86 3.15
C THR A 69 10.33 40.42 3.64
N PRO A 70 10.51 39.40 2.80
CA PRO A 70 10.42 38.02 3.25
C PRO A 70 11.52 37.77 4.29
N ASN A 71 11.13 37.30 5.48
CA ASN A 71 12.09 36.94 6.54
C ASN A 71 12.85 35.64 6.19
N THR A 72 12.25 34.79 5.35
CA THR A 72 12.85 33.53 4.89
C THR A 72 13.53 33.74 3.54
N CYS A 73 14.77 34.24 3.55
CA CYS A 73 15.67 34.15 2.40
C CYS A 73 16.39 32.81 2.48
N SER A 74 15.89 31.79 1.79
CA SER A 74 16.68 30.58 1.55
C SER A 74 17.68 30.92 0.43
N GLU A 75 18.90 31.31 0.81
CA GLU A 75 20.00 31.57 -0.14
C GLU A 75 20.46 30.30 -0.87
N GLU A 76 20.25 29.14 -0.25
CA GLU A 76 20.46 27.84 -0.88
C GLU A 76 19.13 27.27 -1.33
N VAL A 77 18.98 27.05 -2.64
CA VAL A 77 17.89 26.20 -3.14
C VAL A 77 18.09 24.84 -2.49
N PRO A 78 17.20 24.37 -1.58
CA PRO A 78 17.41 23.07 -0.97
C PRO A 78 17.49 22.04 -2.09
N LEU A 79 18.62 21.34 -2.09
CA LEU A 79 18.86 20.20 -2.97
C LEU A 79 17.69 19.25 -2.76
N GLN A 80 16.96 18.98 -3.84
CA GLN A 80 15.93 17.95 -3.80
C GLN A 80 16.62 16.69 -3.31
N PRO A 81 16.09 16.02 -2.28
CA PRO A 81 16.68 14.76 -1.86
C PRO A 81 16.62 13.82 -3.06
N ASN A 82 17.78 13.27 -3.47
CA ASN A 82 17.93 12.34 -4.60
C ASN A 82 17.17 11.01 -4.40
N THR A 83 16.32 10.91 -3.38
CA THR A 83 15.43 9.78 -3.16
C THR A 83 14.46 9.63 -4.31
N THR A 84 14.46 8.45 -4.90
CA THR A 84 13.47 8.07 -5.91
C THR A 84 12.06 8.17 -5.32
N PRO A 85 11.05 8.60 -6.11
CA PRO A 85 9.67 8.76 -5.64
C PRO A 85 9.10 7.47 -5.05
N ARG A 86 9.56 6.30 -5.53
CA ARG A 86 9.22 4.99 -4.99
C ARG A 86 9.65 4.80 -3.54
N VAL A 87 10.89 5.18 -3.21
CA VAL A 87 11.41 5.04 -1.84
C VAL A 87 10.71 6.03 -0.91
N ALA A 88 10.44 7.25 -1.36
CA ALA A 88 9.67 8.23 -0.60
C ALA A 88 8.25 7.74 -0.32
N PHE A 89 7.58 7.17 -1.31
CA PHE A 89 6.23 6.59 -1.18
C PHE A 89 6.21 5.42 -0.18
N SER A 90 7.16 4.49 -0.30
CA SER A 90 7.27 3.36 0.63
C SER A 90 7.49 3.82 2.07
N LYS A 91 8.36 4.81 2.29
CA LYS A 91 8.59 5.40 3.62
C LYS A 91 7.34 6.09 4.17
N TRP A 92 6.61 6.81 3.33
CA TRP A 92 5.35 7.45 3.71
C TRP A 92 4.30 6.41 4.13
N SER A 93 4.09 5.37 3.32
CA SER A 93 3.16 4.27 3.65
C SER A 93 3.55 3.58 4.95
N ALA A 94 4.83 3.23 5.12
CA ALA A 94 5.32 2.57 6.33
C ALA A 94 5.09 3.42 7.60
N LYS A 95 5.26 4.75 7.51
CA LYS A 95 5.02 5.67 8.62
C LYS A 95 3.54 5.75 8.99
N LEU A 96 2.64 5.71 8.00
CA LEU A 96 1.21 5.66 8.24
C LEU A 96 0.77 4.32 8.81
N ASP A 97 1.33 3.21 8.32
CA ASP A 97 1.09 1.87 8.82
C ASP A 97 1.48 1.73 10.28
N GLN A 98 2.62 2.29 10.68
CA GLN A 98 3.06 2.31 12.07
C GLN A 98 2.09 3.09 12.98
N ARG A 99 1.47 4.15 12.48
CA ARG A 99 0.56 5.02 13.26
C ARG A 99 -0.86 4.47 13.35
N THR A 100 -1.35 3.90 12.25
CA THR A 100 -2.73 3.41 12.13
C THR A 100 -2.86 1.94 12.52
N MET A 101 -1.74 1.20 12.56
CA MET A 101 -1.71 -0.26 12.72
C MET A 101 -2.59 -0.98 11.68
N TRP A 102 -2.81 -0.35 10.52
CA TRP A 102 -3.72 -0.86 9.49
C TRP A 102 -3.37 -2.28 8.99
N PRO A 103 -2.09 -2.64 8.75
CA PRO A 103 -1.73 -4.01 8.38
C PRO A 103 -2.21 -5.05 9.40
N ILE A 104 -2.13 -4.74 10.70
CA ILE A 104 -2.55 -5.64 11.76
C ILE A 104 -4.08 -5.73 11.80
N LEU A 105 -4.78 -4.60 11.66
CA LEU A 105 -6.23 -4.58 11.70
C LEU A 105 -6.87 -5.27 10.49
N SER A 106 -6.44 -4.91 9.29
CA SER A 106 -7.00 -5.41 8.03
C SER A 106 -6.78 -6.90 7.80
N ARG A 107 -5.77 -7.50 8.43
CA ARG A 107 -5.39 -8.91 8.26
C ARG A 107 -5.61 -9.73 9.52
N GLY A 108 -5.37 -9.18 10.69
CA GLY A 108 -5.62 -9.84 11.97
C GLY A 108 -7.11 -10.08 12.23
N VAL A 109 -8.00 -9.16 11.83
CA VAL A 109 -9.46 -9.37 12.00
C VAL A 109 -9.97 -10.54 11.17
N PRO A 110 -9.71 -10.66 9.84
CA PRO A 110 -10.06 -11.85 9.08
C PRO A 110 -9.44 -13.13 9.62
N LEU A 111 -8.19 -13.08 10.08
CA LEU A 111 -7.50 -14.23 10.68
C LEU A 111 -8.26 -14.76 11.90
N ILE A 112 -8.50 -13.89 12.88
CA ILE A 112 -9.19 -14.27 14.12
C ILE A 112 -10.62 -14.73 13.82
N ALA A 113 -11.35 -13.98 12.99
CA ALA A 113 -12.72 -14.32 12.64
C ALA A 113 -12.82 -15.69 11.95
N SER A 114 -11.96 -15.95 10.96
CA SER A 114 -11.97 -17.23 10.24
C SER A 114 -11.54 -18.40 11.12
N CYS A 115 -10.52 -18.24 11.98
CA CYS A 115 -10.15 -19.26 12.95
C CYS A 115 -11.29 -19.56 13.92
N LEU A 116 -11.95 -18.55 14.49
CA LEU A 116 -13.08 -18.75 15.42
C LEU A 116 -14.25 -19.48 14.75
N VAL A 117 -14.59 -19.10 13.52
CA VAL A 117 -15.67 -19.73 12.76
C VAL A 117 -15.34 -21.19 12.45
N LEU A 118 -14.11 -21.48 12.00
CA LEU A 118 -13.67 -22.85 11.71
C LEU A 118 -13.65 -23.71 12.98
N TYR A 119 -13.13 -23.18 14.08
CA TYR A 119 -13.15 -23.86 15.38
C TYR A 119 -14.59 -24.21 15.81
N ALA A 120 -15.50 -23.24 15.71
CA ALA A 120 -16.89 -23.41 16.12
C ALA A 120 -17.65 -24.42 15.24
N MET A 121 -17.31 -24.54 13.95
CA MET A 121 -18.02 -25.38 13.00
C MET A 121 -17.44 -26.80 12.87
N LEU A 122 -16.11 -26.94 12.88
CA LEU A 122 -15.43 -28.21 12.55
C LEU A 122 -14.77 -28.89 13.77
N GLY A 123 -14.65 -28.23 14.92
CA GLY A 123 -14.09 -28.83 16.12
C GLY A 123 -12.59 -29.10 15.99
N ASP A 124 -12.18 -30.38 15.96
CA ASP A 124 -10.78 -30.83 15.88
C ASP A 124 -10.46 -31.62 14.59
N SER A 125 -11.44 -31.86 13.71
CA SER A 125 -11.24 -32.61 12.46
C SER A 125 -10.93 -31.67 11.31
N PHE A 126 -9.66 -31.62 10.90
CA PHE A 126 -9.22 -30.67 9.89
C PHE A 126 -8.34 -31.31 8.82
N GLY A 127 -8.81 -31.24 7.57
CA GLY A 127 -8.00 -31.49 6.39
C GLY A 127 -7.48 -30.18 5.80
N SER A 128 -7.65 -30.00 4.49
CA SER A 128 -7.12 -28.86 3.74
C SER A 128 -7.78 -27.50 4.05
N LEU A 129 -8.89 -27.48 4.81
CA LEU A 129 -9.55 -26.24 5.28
C LEU A 129 -8.69 -25.38 6.20
N ILE A 130 -7.57 -25.91 6.72
CA ILE A 130 -6.59 -25.17 7.54
C ILE A 130 -6.02 -23.95 6.80
N LEU A 131 -6.06 -23.95 5.47
CA LEU A 131 -5.54 -22.85 4.66
C LEU A 131 -6.53 -21.70 4.42
N ILE A 132 -7.81 -21.85 4.77
CA ILE A 132 -8.82 -20.81 4.56
C ILE A 132 -8.46 -19.49 5.26
N PRO A 133 -8.00 -19.48 6.53
CA PRO A 133 -7.54 -18.25 7.17
C PRO A 133 -6.39 -17.60 6.40
N ALA A 134 -5.40 -18.37 5.93
CA ALA A 134 -4.30 -17.84 5.14
C ALA A 134 -4.78 -17.17 3.83
N PHE A 135 -5.75 -17.78 3.16
CA PHE A 135 -6.39 -17.20 1.98
C PHE A 135 -7.09 -15.87 2.31
N LEU A 136 -7.96 -15.86 3.33
CA LEU A 136 -8.74 -14.67 3.70
C LEU A 136 -7.85 -13.50 4.16
N VAL A 137 -6.72 -13.79 4.78
CA VAL A 137 -5.72 -12.78 5.20
C VAL A 137 -4.97 -12.18 4.01
N SER A 138 -4.85 -12.91 2.90
CA SER A 138 -4.14 -12.46 1.69
C SER A 138 -4.96 -11.56 0.76
N ILE A 139 -6.30 -11.61 0.83
CA ILE A 139 -7.21 -10.87 -0.08
C ILE A 139 -7.22 -9.34 0.15
N PRO A 140 -7.28 -8.82 1.39
CA PRO A 140 -7.41 -7.38 1.63
C PRO A 140 -6.37 -6.55 0.86
N PRO A 141 -6.73 -5.34 0.41
CA PRO A 141 -5.83 -4.51 -0.38
C PRO A 141 -4.55 -4.14 0.38
N LEU A 142 -3.54 -3.71 -0.37
CA LEU A 142 -2.30 -3.18 0.20
C LEU A 142 -2.62 -1.94 1.05
N SER A 143 -1.88 -1.79 2.15
CA SER A 143 -2.02 -0.63 3.03
C SER A 143 -1.77 0.69 2.30
N SER A 144 -0.76 0.71 1.43
CA SER A 144 -0.43 1.86 0.60
C SER A 144 -1.58 2.33 -0.29
N LEU A 145 -2.39 1.40 -0.82
CA LEU A 145 -3.58 1.73 -1.61
C LEU A 145 -4.75 2.22 -0.75
N HIS A 146 -4.85 1.74 0.48
CA HIS A 146 -5.84 2.25 1.44
C HIS A 146 -5.55 3.71 1.79
N HIS A 147 -4.33 4.00 2.25
CA HIS A 147 -3.91 5.37 2.57
C HIS A 147 -3.99 6.31 1.37
N ALA A 148 -3.71 5.82 0.16
CA ALA A 148 -3.80 6.62 -1.06
C ALA A 148 -5.22 7.08 -1.40
N LYS A 149 -6.27 6.39 -0.91
CA LYS A 149 -7.66 6.82 -1.09
C LYS A 149 -8.03 7.98 -0.18
N ASP A 150 -7.37 8.12 0.96
CA ASP A 150 -7.66 9.17 1.92
C ASP A 150 -7.19 10.54 1.42
N ALA A 151 -8.08 11.52 1.51
CA ALA A 151 -7.85 12.93 1.15
C ALA A 151 -7.22 13.15 -0.23
N ARG A 152 -7.46 12.23 -1.18
CA ARG A 152 -6.85 12.25 -2.54
C ARG A 152 -5.32 12.28 -2.52
N SER A 153 -4.68 11.79 -1.44
CA SER A 153 -3.23 11.74 -1.32
C SER A 153 -2.59 10.88 -2.42
N GLY A 154 -3.31 9.88 -2.93
CA GLY A 154 -2.90 9.05 -4.05
C GLY A 154 -2.70 9.83 -5.36
N ASP A 155 -3.56 10.82 -5.65
CA ASP A 155 -3.44 11.66 -6.86
C ASP A 155 -2.09 12.40 -6.87
N TRP A 156 -1.66 12.86 -5.69
CA TRP A 156 -0.38 13.54 -5.53
C TRP A 156 0.80 12.60 -5.80
N TRP A 157 0.78 11.39 -5.24
CA TRP A 157 1.84 10.40 -5.45
C TRP A 157 1.91 9.91 -6.89
N LEU A 158 0.76 9.75 -7.55
CA LEU A 158 0.68 9.46 -8.98
C LEU A 158 1.29 10.59 -9.82
N ALA A 159 1.01 11.86 -9.48
CA ALA A 159 1.58 13.02 -10.16
C ALA A 159 3.10 13.15 -10.00
N MET A 160 3.67 12.66 -8.90
CA MET A 160 5.13 12.61 -8.68
C MET A 160 5.83 11.45 -9.42
N GLY A 161 5.13 10.73 -10.30
CA GLY A 161 5.66 9.60 -11.06
C GLY A 161 5.73 8.29 -10.26
N GLY A 162 5.03 8.21 -9.13
CA GLY A 162 4.99 7.03 -8.28
C GLY A 162 3.93 6.02 -8.69
N ARG A 163 4.26 4.72 -8.63
CA ARG A 163 3.24 3.69 -8.45
C ARG A 163 2.72 3.73 -7.03
N LEU A 164 1.42 3.53 -6.85
CA LEU A 164 0.79 3.38 -5.52
C LEU A 164 0.98 1.98 -4.95
N PHE A 165 2.09 1.32 -5.29
CA PHE A 165 2.40 -0.04 -4.91
C PHE A 165 3.60 -0.03 -3.98
N ALA A 166 3.34 -0.13 -2.68
CA ALA A 166 4.36 -0.37 -1.68
C ALA A 166 3.96 -1.61 -0.87
N VAL A 167 4.89 -2.57 -0.85
CA VAL A 167 4.78 -3.80 -0.06
C VAL A 167 5.06 -3.45 1.38
N ASP A 168 4.16 -3.88 2.26
CA ASP A 168 4.32 -3.67 3.69
C ASP A 168 4.88 -4.94 4.35
N PRO A 169 6.03 -4.86 5.05
CA PRO A 169 6.73 -6.04 5.56
C PRO A 169 5.93 -6.77 6.65
N VAL A 170 5.09 -6.04 7.40
CA VAL A 170 4.26 -6.61 8.46
C VAL A 170 3.21 -7.57 7.88
N SER A 171 2.52 -7.19 6.79
CA SER A 171 1.56 -8.11 6.15
C SER A 171 2.24 -9.32 5.54
N VAL A 172 3.41 -9.16 4.92
CA VAL A 172 4.15 -10.30 4.36
C VAL A 172 4.50 -11.32 5.44
N ILE A 173 4.99 -10.85 6.59
CA ILE A 173 5.31 -11.72 7.74
C ILE A 173 4.03 -12.37 8.28
N LEU A 174 2.97 -11.58 8.50
CA LEU A 174 1.71 -12.08 9.06
C LEU A 174 1.09 -13.16 8.15
N ILE A 175 1.03 -12.92 6.84
CA ILE A 175 0.51 -13.87 5.85
C ILE A 175 1.39 -15.13 5.81
N GLY A 176 2.71 -14.98 5.71
CA GLY A 176 3.63 -16.11 5.60
C GLY A 176 3.62 -17.03 6.83
N VAL A 177 3.39 -16.48 8.01
CA VAL A 177 3.32 -17.24 9.27
C VAL A 177 1.92 -17.80 9.55
N THR A 178 0.88 -17.32 8.85
CA THR A 178 -0.51 -17.73 9.11
C THR A 178 -0.73 -19.26 8.98
N PRO A 179 -0.29 -19.95 7.91
CA PRO A 179 -0.45 -21.41 7.81
C PRO A 179 0.16 -22.17 8.99
N LEU A 180 1.31 -21.72 9.49
CA LEU A 180 1.96 -22.31 10.65
C LEU A 180 1.15 -22.08 11.93
N LEU A 181 0.59 -20.87 12.11
CA LEU A 181 -0.26 -20.57 13.26
C LEU A 181 -1.55 -21.40 13.26
N THR A 182 -2.20 -21.55 12.11
CA THR A 182 -3.43 -22.33 12.00
C THR A 182 -3.19 -23.79 12.33
N VAL A 183 -2.10 -24.39 11.82
CA VAL A 183 -1.72 -25.77 12.16
C VAL A 183 -1.40 -25.89 13.64
N SER A 184 -0.66 -24.93 14.22
CA SER A 184 -0.35 -24.97 15.65
C SER A 184 -1.58 -24.89 16.55
N ILE A 185 -2.68 -24.25 16.10
CA ILE A 185 -3.92 -24.11 16.86
C ILE A 185 -4.82 -25.35 16.68
N PHE A 186 -4.90 -25.86 15.45
CA PHE A 186 -5.90 -26.86 15.06
C PHE A 186 -5.38 -28.30 14.96
N ALA A 187 -4.09 -28.50 14.70
CA ALA A 187 -3.49 -29.82 14.46
C ALA A 187 -2.70 -30.35 15.67
N VAL A 188 -3.26 -30.19 16.88
CA VAL A 188 -2.59 -30.57 18.15
C VAL A 188 -2.51 -32.10 18.33
N SER A 189 -3.29 -32.91 17.59
CA SER A 189 -3.38 -34.36 17.81
C SER A 189 -3.01 -35.28 16.64
N GLU A 190 -2.72 -34.78 15.44
CA GLU A 190 -2.35 -35.62 14.30
C GLU A 190 -0.85 -35.60 14.05
N GLN A 191 -0.29 -36.81 13.91
CA GLN A 191 1.13 -37.09 13.68
C GLN A 191 1.73 -36.16 12.62
N GLU A 192 2.85 -35.51 12.95
CA GLU A 192 3.58 -34.53 12.12
C GLU A 192 3.86 -35.03 10.69
N ALA A 193 2.93 -34.82 9.74
CA ALA A 193 3.10 -35.21 8.34
C ALA A 193 4.08 -34.28 7.59
N LEU A 194 4.16 -33.01 7.98
CA LEU A 194 5.02 -31.98 7.38
C LEU A 194 5.92 -31.36 8.44
N ARG A 195 7.18 -31.06 8.10
CA ARG A 195 8.10 -30.37 9.01
C ARG A 195 7.64 -28.93 9.21
N THR A 196 8.00 -28.32 10.33
CA THR A 196 7.73 -26.89 10.60
C THR A 196 8.25 -25.95 9.51
N LEU A 197 9.35 -26.31 8.84
CA LEU A 197 9.89 -25.57 7.71
C LEU A 197 9.00 -25.65 6.45
N ASP A 198 8.32 -26.77 6.21
CA ASP A 198 7.47 -26.94 5.03
C ASP A 198 6.24 -26.04 5.12
N TRP A 199 5.73 -25.79 6.33
CA TRP A 199 4.64 -24.83 6.57
C TRP A 199 5.01 -23.38 6.24
N LEU A 200 6.28 -23.00 6.38
CA LEU A 200 6.74 -21.70 5.89
C LEU A 200 6.71 -21.63 4.35
N ILE A 201 6.97 -22.76 3.68
CA ILE A 201 6.91 -22.87 2.22
C ILE A 201 5.45 -22.74 1.73
N VAL A 202 4.49 -23.33 2.46
CA VAL A 202 3.05 -23.16 2.20
C VAL A 202 2.59 -21.70 2.30
N GLY A 203 3.32 -20.85 3.02
CA GLY A 203 3.06 -19.40 3.10
C GLY A 203 3.34 -18.64 1.79
N PHE A 204 4.24 -19.12 0.91
CA PHE A 204 4.64 -18.40 -0.29
C PHE A 204 3.52 -18.17 -1.32
N PRO A 205 2.66 -19.15 -1.64
CA PRO A 205 1.49 -18.93 -2.48
C PRO A 205 0.62 -17.76 -2.00
N PHE A 206 0.39 -17.66 -0.68
CA PHE A 206 -0.44 -16.59 -0.11
C PHE A 206 0.22 -15.21 -0.18
N ILE A 207 1.55 -15.13 -0.05
CA ILE A 207 2.29 -13.89 -0.32
C ILE A 207 2.12 -13.50 -1.80
N GLY A 208 2.17 -14.47 -2.72
CA GLY A 208 1.87 -14.26 -4.13
C GLY A 208 0.46 -13.72 -4.35
N ILE A 209 -0.55 -14.34 -3.74
CA ILE A 209 -1.96 -13.91 -3.80
C ILE A 209 -2.11 -12.47 -3.28
N TYR A 210 -1.42 -12.12 -2.19
CA TYR A 210 -1.41 -10.75 -1.66
C TYR A 210 -0.86 -9.73 -2.66
N LEU A 211 0.27 -10.03 -3.31
CA LEU A 211 0.84 -9.15 -4.33
C LEU A 211 -0.08 -9.03 -5.55
N ALA A 212 -0.70 -10.14 -5.96
CA ALA A 212 -1.65 -10.19 -7.06
C ALA A 212 -2.91 -9.36 -6.76
N SER A 213 -3.51 -9.57 -5.58
CA SER A 213 -4.64 -8.76 -5.09
C SER A 213 -4.29 -7.27 -5.08
N GLY A 214 -3.08 -6.92 -4.64
CA GLY A 214 -2.58 -5.55 -4.70
C GLY A 214 -2.54 -4.95 -6.09
N ALA A 215 -2.00 -5.69 -7.06
CA ALA A 215 -1.94 -5.23 -8.45
C ALA A 215 -3.34 -5.04 -9.06
N ILE A 216 -4.30 -5.91 -8.71
CA ILE A 216 -5.70 -5.81 -9.12
C ILE A 216 -6.35 -4.54 -8.56
N HIS A 217 -6.17 -4.27 -7.27
CA HIS A 217 -6.71 -3.08 -6.62
C HIS A 217 -6.03 -1.79 -7.10
N GLU A 218 -4.73 -1.82 -7.41
CA GLU A 218 -4.03 -0.69 -8.03
C GLU A 218 -4.62 -0.36 -9.41
N LEU A 219 -4.88 -1.39 -10.23
CA LEU A 219 -5.50 -1.21 -11.53
C LEU A 219 -6.91 -0.60 -11.39
N ALA A 220 -7.68 -1.09 -10.43
CA ALA A 220 -9.02 -0.58 -10.18
C ALA A 220 -9.02 0.90 -9.79
N ASN A 221 -8.07 1.35 -8.96
CA ASN A 221 -7.93 2.76 -8.59
C ASN A 221 -7.58 3.67 -9.77
N LYS A 222 -6.97 3.14 -10.84
CA LYS A 222 -6.61 3.91 -12.04
C LYS A 222 -7.77 4.06 -13.02
N MET A 223 -8.86 3.31 -12.85
CA MET A 223 -9.98 3.35 -13.77
C MET A 223 -10.88 4.57 -13.50
N PRO A 224 -11.39 5.26 -14.55
CA PRO A 224 -12.22 6.47 -14.39
C PRO A 224 -13.53 6.25 -13.62
N ARG A 225 -14.02 5.01 -13.54
CA ARG A 225 -15.23 4.65 -12.79
C ARG A 225 -14.81 3.84 -11.55
N ALA A 226 -14.89 4.48 -10.39
CA ALA A 226 -14.45 3.97 -9.08
C ALA A 226 -15.21 2.71 -8.57
N GLN A 227 -16.19 2.20 -9.32
CA GLN A 227 -17.06 1.08 -8.93
C GLN A 227 -17.28 0.10 -10.10
N ALA A 228 -16.27 -0.09 -10.95
CA ALA A 228 -16.37 -1.10 -12.01
C ALA A 228 -16.44 -2.51 -11.39
N GLN A 229 -17.44 -3.30 -11.78
CA GLN A 229 -17.70 -4.71 -11.40
C GLN A 229 -16.53 -5.69 -11.68
N PHE A 230 -15.37 -5.17 -12.09
CA PHE A 230 -14.20 -5.94 -12.49
C PHE A 230 -13.36 -6.44 -11.30
N ILE A 231 -13.37 -5.75 -10.15
CA ILE A 231 -12.60 -6.19 -8.97
C ILE A 231 -13.06 -7.57 -8.51
N PRO A 232 -14.36 -7.82 -8.25
CA PRO A 232 -14.82 -9.15 -7.81
C PRO A 232 -14.47 -10.25 -8.82
N LEU A 233 -14.58 -9.95 -10.12
CA LEU A 233 -14.35 -10.90 -11.20
C LEU A 233 -12.87 -11.29 -11.28
N LEU A 234 -11.96 -10.33 -11.14
CA LEU A 234 -10.51 -10.60 -11.18
C LEU A 234 -10.00 -11.19 -9.86
N THR A 235 -10.61 -10.86 -8.72
CA THR A 235 -10.28 -11.53 -7.44
C THR A 235 -10.69 -13.00 -7.42
N LEU A 236 -11.72 -13.39 -8.18
CA LEU A 236 -12.16 -14.80 -8.27
C LEU A 236 -11.08 -15.71 -8.90
N VAL A 237 -10.25 -15.16 -9.79
CA VAL A 237 -9.09 -15.87 -10.37
C VAL A 237 -8.08 -16.28 -9.29
N LEU A 238 -8.00 -15.55 -8.17
CA LEU A 238 -7.08 -15.86 -7.07
C LEU A 238 -7.49 -17.07 -6.23
N ILE A 239 -8.71 -17.61 -6.45
CA ILE A 239 -9.14 -18.87 -5.81
C ILE A 239 -8.35 -20.06 -6.36
N TRP A 240 -7.92 -20.03 -7.62
CA TRP A 240 -7.16 -21.13 -8.23
C TRP A 240 -5.83 -21.45 -7.54
N PRO A 241 -4.92 -20.47 -7.30
CA PRO A 241 -3.71 -20.70 -6.51
C PRO A 241 -3.98 -21.31 -5.13
N PHE A 242 -5.07 -20.90 -4.48
CA PHE A 242 -5.49 -21.45 -3.20
C PHE A 242 -5.91 -22.92 -3.33
N LEU A 243 -6.72 -23.29 -4.32
CA LEU A 243 -7.14 -24.68 -4.55
C LEU A 243 -5.95 -25.59 -4.83
N ILE A 244 -4.98 -25.14 -5.63
CA ILE A 244 -3.76 -25.91 -5.93
C ILE A 244 -2.93 -26.13 -4.66
N ALA A 245 -2.78 -25.10 -3.81
CA ALA A 245 -2.07 -25.24 -2.54
C ALA A 245 -2.81 -26.16 -1.56
N SER A 246 -4.15 -26.09 -1.53
CA SER A 246 -5.03 -26.92 -0.70
C SER A 246 -4.89 -28.41 -1.06
N ASP A 247 -4.94 -28.71 -2.35
CA ASP A 247 -4.80 -30.08 -2.90
C ASP A 247 -3.41 -30.67 -2.59
N ALA A 248 -2.35 -29.87 -2.79
CA ALA A 248 -0.98 -30.27 -2.47
C ALA A 248 -0.78 -30.60 -0.98
N VAL A 249 -1.43 -29.84 -0.07
CA VAL A 249 -1.41 -30.13 1.36
C VAL A 249 -2.24 -31.38 1.69
N GLU A 250 -3.42 -31.53 1.09
CA GLU A 250 -4.31 -32.68 1.34
C GLU A 250 -3.68 -34.02 0.97
N LEU A 251 -3.01 -34.09 -0.18
CA LEU A 251 -2.29 -35.30 -0.64
C LEU A 251 -1.17 -35.71 0.32
N CYS A 252 -0.45 -34.74 0.90
CA CYS A 252 0.55 -35.02 1.93
C CYS A 252 -0.07 -35.51 3.25
N PHE A 253 -1.22 -34.95 3.66
CA PHE A 253 -1.90 -35.30 4.91
C PHE A 253 -2.55 -36.68 4.86
N ASN A 254 -3.30 -36.98 3.79
CA ASN A 254 -4.12 -38.18 3.71
C ASN A 254 -3.38 -39.38 3.12
N ASP A 255 -2.58 -39.18 2.07
CA ASP A 255 -1.97 -40.27 1.31
C ASP A 255 -0.49 -40.50 1.66
N GLY A 256 0.13 -39.59 2.44
CA GLY A 256 1.55 -39.66 2.81
C GLY A 256 2.52 -39.52 1.62
N LEU A 257 2.01 -39.19 0.43
CA LEU A 257 2.75 -39.04 -0.81
C LEU A 257 3.14 -37.57 -1.01
N CYS A 258 4.28 -37.18 -0.44
CA CYS A 258 4.79 -35.81 -0.54
C CYS A 258 5.73 -35.55 -1.74
N GLU A 259 5.79 -36.45 -2.73
CA GLU A 259 6.67 -36.28 -3.90
C GLU A 259 6.31 -35.03 -4.73
N ASP A 260 5.01 -34.73 -4.88
CA ASP A 260 4.52 -33.60 -5.70
C ASP A 260 4.25 -32.32 -4.90
N PHE A 261 4.43 -32.34 -3.59
CA PHE A 261 4.14 -31.20 -2.70
C PHE A 261 4.87 -29.92 -3.11
N THR A 262 6.18 -30.02 -3.33
CA THR A 262 7.02 -28.87 -3.69
C THR A 262 6.64 -28.27 -5.04
N MET A 263 6.27 -29.12 -6.01
CA MET A 263 5.84 -28.69 -7.33
C MET A 263 4.46 -28.02 -7.29
N GLY A 264 3.51 -28.57 -6.54
CA GLY A 264 2.19 -27.96 -6.33
C GLY A 264 2.30 -26.57 -5.72
N ILE A 265 3.09 -26.41 -4.65
CA ILE A 265 3.31 -25.11 -4.00
C ILE A 265 4.05 -24.12 -4.92
N LEU A 266 5.01 -24.60 -5.71
CA LEU A 266 5.72 -23.76 -6.69
C LEU A 266 4.75 -23.22 -7.75
N ILE A 267 3.88 -24.07 -8.32
CA ILE A 267 2.85 -23.65 -9.28
C ILE A 267 1.89 -22.64 -8.64
N ALA A 268 1.41 -22.94 -7.43
CA ALA A 268 0.54 -22.06 -6.66
C ALA A 268 1.18 -20.70 -6.33
N THR A 269 2.52 -20.62 -6.28
CA THR A 269 3.26 -19.36 -6.09
C THR A 269 3.48 -18.61 -7.40
N ILE A 270 3.86 -19.30 -8.47
CA ILE A 270 4.14 -18.67 -9.77
C ILE A 270 2.90 -18.03 -10.35
N LEU A 271 1.75 -18.70 -10.34
CA LEU A 271 0.51 -18.21 -10.94
C LEU A 271 0.13 -16.80 -10.45
N PRO A 272 -0.02 -16.53 -9.14
CA PRO A 272 -0.36 -15.18 -8.67
C PRO A 272 0.79 -14.18 -8.88
N LEU A 273 2.06 -14.60 -8.83
CA LEU A 273 3.17 -13.69 -9.14
C LEU A 273 3.14 -13.23 -10.61
N THR A 274 2.81 -14.11 -11.55
CA THR A 274 2.64 -13.71 -12.96
C THR A 274 1.53 -12.67 -13.13
N ILE A 275 0.43 -12.80 -12.38
CA ILE A 275 -0.64 -11.78 -12.35
C ILE A 275 -0.11 -10.48 -11.74
N ALA A 276 0.57 -10.55 -10.60
CA ALA A 276 1.10 -9.40 -9.88
C ALA A 276 2.08 -8.57 -10.72
N PHE A 277 2.93 -9.22 -11.52
CA PHE A 277 3.90 -8.55 -12.41
C PHE A 277 3.35 -8.26 -13.82
N GLY A 278 2.40 -9.06 -14.31
CA GLY A 278 1.83 -8.94 -15.66
C GLY A 278 0.75 -7.85 -15.80
N LEU A 279 -0.20 -7.76 -14.86
CA LEU A 279 -1.24 -6.72 -14.84
C LEU A 279 -0.67 -5.29 -14.97
N PRO A 280 0.40 -4.95 -14.23
CA PRO A 280 1.19 -3.75 -14.40
C PRO A 280 1.54 -3.29 -15.82
N ILE A 281 1.85 -4.24 -16.70
CA ILE A 281 2.42 -4.01 -18.02
C ILE A 281 1.32 -3.73 -19.04
N LEU A 282 0.12 -4.27 -18.81
CA LEU A 282 -1.02 -4.20 -19.74
C LEU A 282 -1.70 -2.82 -19.82
N HIS A 283 -1.35 -1.88 -18.94
CA HIS A 283 -2.00 -0.56 -18.94
C HIS A 283 -1.18 0.50 -19.70
N PRO A 284 -1.70 1.10 -20.80
CA PRO A 284 -0.92 1.95 -21.71
C PRO A 284 -0.38 3.27 -21.13
N ARG A 285 -0.84 3.70 -19.93
CA ARG A 285 -0.24 4.85 -19.22
C ARG A 285 1.15 4.59 -18.63
N THR A 286 1.67 3.36 -18.66
CA THR A 286 3.08 3.09 -18.29
C THR A 286 4.05 3.30 -19.46
N ALA A 287 3.55 3.52 -20.68
CA ALA A 287 4.36 3.75 -21.88
C ALA A 287 4.58 5.24 -22.22
N SER A 288 4.01 6.17 -21.44
CA SER A 288 4.26 7.61 -21.59
C SER A 288 5.06 8.14 -20.38
N ASN A 289 6.33 7.77 -20.32
CA ASN A 289 7.37 8.51 -19.62
C ASN A 289 8.60 8.51 -20.52
#